data_AF-A0A920TDI2-F1
#
_entry.id   AF-A0A920TDI2-F1
#
_cell.length_a   1.000
_cell.length_b   1.000
_cell.length_c   1.000
_cell.angle_alpha   90.00
_cell.angle_beta   90.00
_cell.angle_gamma   90.00
#
_symmetry.space_group_name_H-M   'P 1'
#
loop_
_entity.id
_entity.type
_entity.pdbx_description
1 polymer ?
#
loop_
_entity_poly.entity_id
_entity_poly.type
_entity_poly.pdbx_seq_one_letter_code
_entity_poly.pdbx_strand_id
1 'polypeptide(L)'
;MTNVADQYSYDVLSVDIDCQSILVNGMLDEYRLDFPLYGKHQIENLLTSICVSEQLIENGFKITKSSLEEGVANVKWSGRMEVIEDDNKLMIVDGAHNPYSVRR
;
A
#
# COMPACT_ATOMS: atom_id res chain seq x y z
N MET A 1 -16.49 13.26 6.61
CA MET A 1 -15.48 12.99 5.56
C MET A 1 -14.18 12.77 6.32
N THR A 2 -13.72 11.53 6.45
CA THR A 2 -12.55 11.16 7.25
C THR A 2 -11.29 11.64 6.52
N ASN A 3 -10.47 12.47 7.16
CA ASN A 3 -9.21 12.91 6.57
C ASN A 3 -8.12 11.89 6.92
N VAL A 4 -7.79 11.03 5.95
CA VAL A 4 -6.78 9.97 6.12
C VAL A 4 -5.41 10.56 6.48
N ALA A 5 -5.05 11.73 5.95
CA ALA A 5 -3.73 12.32 6.13
C ALA A 5 -3.43 12.80 7.56
N ASP A 6 -4.47 13.10 8.35
CA ASP A 6 -4.31 13.63 9.71
C ASP A 6 -4.48 12.54 10.80
N GLN A 7 -5.03 11.37 10.43
CA GLN A 7 -5.42 10.33 11.38
C GLN A 7 -4.62 9.04 11.25
N TYR A 8 -3.86 8.88 10.16
CA TYR A 8 -3.05 7.70 9.89
C TYR A 8 -1.59 8.14 9.76
N SER A 9 -0.69 7.44 10.42
CA SER A 9 0.75 7.61 10.23
C SER A 9 1.36 6.31 9.73
N TYR A 10 2.53 6.43 9.10
CA TYR A 10 3.29 5.27 8.67
C TYR A 10 4.78 5.51 8.80
N ASP A 11 5.49 4.42 9.02
CA ASP A 11 6.95 4.35 8.99
C ASP A 11 7.37 3.25 8.01
N VAL A 12 8.27 3.57 7.10
CA VAL A 12 8.90 2.56 6.23
C VAL A 12 10.04 1.93 7.04
N LEU A 13 9.90 0.64 7.36
CA LEU A 13 10.86 -0.10 8.18
C LEU A 13 12.04 -0.60 7.35
N SER A 14 11.75 -1.14 6.16
CA SER A 14 12.74 -1.64 5.20
C SER A 14 12.18 -1.59 3.79
N VAL A 15 13.08 -1.56 2.80
CA VAL A 15 12.74 -1.59 1.38
C VAL A 15 13.64 -2.61 0.72
N ASP A 16 13.05 -3.67 0.20
CA ASP A 16 13.71 -4.69 -0.59
C ASP A 16 13.29 -4.57 -2.06
N ILE A 17 13.81 -5.47 -2.89
CA ILE A 17 13.51 -5.56 -4.33
C ILE A 17 12.07 -6.01 -4.63
N ASP A 18 11.47 -6.77 -3.70
CA ASP A 18 10.16 -7.38 -3.86
C ASP A 18 9.04 -6.59 -3.17
N CYS A 19 9.34 -5.93 -2.04
CA CYS A 19 8.38 -5.11 -1.32
C CYS A 19 9.02 -4.04 -0.43
N GLN A 20 8.20 -3.14 0.08
CA GLN A 20 8.52 -2.26 1.20
C GLN A 20 7.73 -2.71 2.44
N SER A 21 8.43 -2.96 3.54
CA SER A 21 7.79 -3.26 4.83
C SER A 21 7.44 -1.96 5.52
N ILE A 22 6.14 -1.73 5.72
CA ILE A 22 5.58 -0.49 6.25
C ILE A 22 4.84 -0.81 7.55
N LEU A 23 5.12 -0.02 8.59
CA LEU A 23 4.29 0.03 9.79
C LEU A 23 3.23 1.11 9.61
N VAL A 24 1.95 0.74 9.62
CA VAL A 24 0.83 1.70 9.53
C VAL A 24 0.13 1.76 10.88
N ASN A 25 0.06 2.95 11.47
CA ASN A 25 -0.76 3.19 12.65
C ASN A 25 -2.13 3.68 12.17
N GLY A 26 -3.12 2.78 12.20
CA GLY A 26 -4.52 3.06 11.88
C GLY A 26 -5.29 3.59 13.10
N MET A 27 -6.59 3.81 12.91
CA MET A 27 -7.47 4.23 14.00
C MET A 27 -7.88 3.06 14.90
N LEU A 28 -7.95 1.85 14.34
CA LEU A 28 -8.37 0.64 15.08
C LEU A 28 -7.19 -0.22 15.52
N ASP A 29 -6.14 -0.33 14.70
CA ASP A 29 -4.98 -1.19 14.98
C ASP A 29 -3.70 -0.66 14.32
N GLU A 30 -2.56 -1.24 14.69
CA GLU A 30 -1.27 -1.06 14.03
C GLU A 30 -1.05 -2.23 13.05
N TYR A 31 -0.75 -1.97 11.79
CA TYR A 31 -0.55 -3.01 10.77
C TYR A 31 0.89 -3.07 10.32
N ARG A 32 1.44 -4.29 10.24
CA ARG A 32 2.74 -4.54 9.60
C ARG A 32 2.49 -5.09 8.21
N LEU A 33 2.80 -4.28 7.21
CA LEU A 33 2.39 -4.50 5.83
C LEU A 33 3.61 -4.65 4.94
N ASP A 34 3.73 -5.80 4.28
CA ASP A 34 4.66 -5.97 3.18
C ASP A 34 3.95 -5.52 1.90
N PHE A 35 4.30 -4.33 1.41
CA PHE A 35 3.60 -3.69 0.30
C PHE A 35 4.46 -3.72 -0.97
N PRO A 36 4.03 -4.43 -2.03
CA PRO A 36 4.86 -4.67 -3.22
C PRO A 36 4.89 -3.50 -4.23
N LEU A 37 4.11 -2.43 -4.01
CA LEU A 37 4.06 -1.29 -4.92
C LEU A 37 4.86 -0.12 -4.36
N TYR A 38 5.79 0.41 -5.16
CA TYR A 38 6.68 1.49 -4.74
C TYR A 38 6.13 2.88 -5.10
N GLY A 39 6.59 3.90 -4.39
CA GLY A 39 6.28 5.31 -4.65
C GLY A 39 5.26 5.90 -3.66
N LYS A 40 5.43 7.19 -3.37
CA LYS A 40 4.64 7.90 -2.34
C LYS A 40 3.13 7.82 -2.57
N HIS A 41 2.69 7.95 -3.82
CA HIS A 41 1.27 7.85 -4.17
C HIS A 41 0.68 6.46 -3.91
N GLN A 42 1.49 5.40 -4.01
CA GLN A 42 1.01 4.06 -3.69
C GLN A 42 0.82 3.89 -2.18
N ILE A 43 1.67 4.53 -1.36
CA ILE A 43 1.48 4.57 0.08
C ILE A 43 0.19 5.35 0.43
N GLU A 44 -0.11 6.47 -0.24
CA GLU A 44 -1.38 7.19 -0.06
C GLU A 44 -2.60 6.30 -0.39
N ASN A 45 -2.51 5.50 -1.46
CA ASN A 45 -3.54 4.52 -1.80
C ASN A 45 -3.65 3.41 -0.75
N LEU A 46 -2.52 2.92 -0.24
CA LEU A 46 -2.47 1.92 0.83
C LEU A 46 -3.18 2.43 2.09
N LEU A 47 -2.81 3.62 2.57
CA LEU A 47 -3.45 4.23 3.75
C LEU A 47 -4.95 4.42 3.55
N THR A 48 -5.37 4.85 2.36
CA THR A 48 -6.79 4.98 2.02
C THR A 48 -7.50 3.63 2.09
N SER A 49 -6.88 2.55 1.61
CA SER A 49 -7.45 1.21 1.64
C SER A 49 -7.59 0.66 3.07
N ILE A 50 -6.60 0.93 3.94
CA ILE A 50 -6.67 0.59 5.36
C ILE A 50 -7.81 1.37 6.02
N CYS A 51 -7.91 2.68 5.77
CA CYS A 51 -8.98 3.51 6.32
C CYS A 51 -10.37 2.98 5.93
N VAL A 52 -10.58 2.64 4.66
CA VAL A 52 -11.87 2.07 4.21
C VAL A 52 -12.13 0.73 4.91
N SER A 53 -11.11 -0.10 5.06
CA SER A 53 -11.25 -1.40 5.72
C SER A 53 -11.62 -1.27 7.18
N GLU A 54 -11.02 -0.33 7.91
CA GLU A 54 -11.38 -0.02 9.29
C GLU A 54 -12.81 0.48 9.41
N GLN A 55 -13.25 1.37 8.51
CA GLN A 55 -14.65 1.80 8.47
C GLN A 55 -15.61 0.63 8.23
N LEU A 56 -15.25 -0.33 7.38
CA LEU A 56 -16.07 -1.54 7.18
C LEU A 56 -16.12 -2.40 8.45
N ILE A 57 -15.00 -2.55 9.18
CA ILE A 57 -14.97 -3.25 10.47
C ILE A 57 -15.94 -2.60 11.46
N GLU A 58 -15.91 -1.27 11.58
CA GLU A 58 -16.84 -0.53 12.45
C GLU A 58 -18.30 -0.71 12.05
N ASN A 59 -18.58 -0.91 10.76
CA ASN A 59 -19.91 -1.21 10.23
C ASN A 59 -20.31 -2.70 10.36
N GLY A 60 -19.53 -3.50 11.09
CA GLY A 60 -19.86 -4.90 11.42
C GLY A 60 -19.40 -5.92 10.39
N PHE A 61 -18.58 -5.53 9.41
CA PHE A 61 -17.96 -6.48 8.49
C PHE A 61 -16.83 -7.25 9.19
N LYS A 62 -16.75 -8.55 8.92
CA LYS A 62 -15.73 -9.43 9.49
C LYS A 62 -14.45 -9.35 8.65
N ILE A 63 -13.63 -8.34 8.93
CA ILE A 63 -12.29 -8.22 8.38
C ILE A 63 -11.33 -8.33 9.56
N THR A 64 -10.38 -9.27 9.47
CA THR A 64 -9.37 -9.48 10.52
C THR A 64 -8.09 -8.73 10.16
N LYS A 65 -7.30 -8.37 11.17
CA LYS A 65 -5.96 -7.82 10.97
C LYS A 65 -5.11 -8.68 10.03
N SER A 66 -5.06 -9.99 10.28
CA SER A 66 -4.29 -10.91 9.44
C SER A 66 -4.78 -10.95 8.00
N SER A 67 -6.09 -10.88 7.76
CA SER A 67 -6.62 -10.83 6.38
C SER A 67 -6.29 -9.53 5.65
N LEU A 68 -6.12 -8.42 6.38
CA LEU A 68 -5.65 -7.16 5.79
C LEU A 68 -4.16 -7.24 5.44
N GLU A 69 -3.33 -7.70 6.37
CA GLU A 69 -1.89 -7.87 6.17
C GLU A 69 -1.61 -8.82 4.99
N GLU A 70 -2.27 -9.98 4.96
CA GLU A 70 -2.18 -10.94 3.85
C GLU A 70 -2.74 -10.37 2.53
N GLY A 71 -3.84 -9.62 2.59
CA GLY A 71 -4.45 -9.00 1.41
C GLY A 71 -3.51 -7.98 0.76
N VAL A 72 -2.80 -7.18 1.56
CA VAL A 72 -1.82 -6.20 1.09
C VAL A 72 -0.59 -6.89 0.50
N ALA A 73 -0.06 -7.93 1.17
CA ALA A 73 1.09 -8.68 0.67
C ALA A 73 0.85 -9.36 -0.68
N ASN A 74 -0.39 -9.74 -0.97
CA ASN A 74 -0.77 -10.40 -2.22
C ASN A 74 -1.17 -9.42 -3.35
N VAL A 75 -1.04 -8.11 -3.16
CA VAL A 75 -1.38 -7.13 -4.21
C VAL A 75 -0.49 -7.34 -5.43
N LYS A 76 -1.12 -7.69 -6.55
CA LYS A 76 -0.49 -7.72 -7.88
C LYS A 76 -1.21 -6.72 -8.77
N TRP A 77 -0.55 -5.63 -9.11
CA TRP A 77 -1.12 -4.60 -9.99
C TRP A 77 -0.22 -4.39 -11.20
N SER A 78 -0.56 -5.06 -12.30
CA SER A 78 0.24 -4.95 -13.52
C SER A 78 0.29 -3.49 -14.02
N GLY A 79 1.50 -2.98 -14.24
CA GLY A 79 1.74 -1.65 -14.80
C GLY A 79 1.58 -0.46 -13.85
N ARG A 80 1.72 -0.62 -12.52
CA ARG A 80 1.81 0.51 -11.56
C ARG A 80 3.01 0.33 -10.61
N MET A 81 4.16 0.88 -10.98
CA MET A 81 5.41 0.72 -10.22
C MET A 81 5.70 -0.76 -9.90
N GLU A 82 5.39 -1.63 -10.86
CA GLU A 82 5.58 -3.07 -10.77
C GLU A 82 7.05 -3.38 -11.05
N VAL A 83 7.73 -4.04 -10.11
CA VAL A 83 9.08 -4.56 -10.34
C VAL A 83 8.94 -5.92 -11.03
N ILE A 84 9.45 -6.02 -12.25
CA ILE A 84 9.55 -7.26 -13.01
C ILE A 84 11.02 -7.57 -13.16
N GLU A 85 11.44 -8.77 -12.75
CA GLU A 85 12.77 -9.30 -13.03
C GLU A 85 12.69 -10.24 -14.23
N ASP A 86 13.46 -9.95 -15.28
CA ASP A 86 13.64 -10.82 -16.45
C ASP A 86 15.13 -10.90 -16.80
N ASP A 87 15.68 -12.11 -16.91
CA ASP A 87 17.09 -12.38 -17.26
C ASP A 87 18.12 -11.55 -16.45
N ASN A 88 17.99 -11.53 -15.11
CA ASN A 88 18.79 -10.73 -14.16
C ASN A 88 18.75 -9.20 -14.42
N LYS A 89 17.69 -8.71 -15.07
CA LYS A 89 17.45 -7.27 -15.26
C LYS A 89 16.22 -6.86 -14.47
N LEU A 90 16.43 -5.90 -13.57
CA LEU A 90 15.36 -5.24 -12.87
C LEU A 90 14.67 -4.23 -13.81
N MET A 91 13.37 -4.40 -14.03
CA MET A 91 12.53 -3.41 -14.72
C MET A 91 11.46 -2.89 -13.78
N ILE A 92 11.34 -1.57 -13.68
CA ILE A 92 10.21 -0.91 -13.01
C ILE A 92 9.24 -0.50 -14.11
N VAL A 93 8.04 -1.09 -14.10
CA VAL A 93 6.98 -0.78 -15.05
C VAL A 93 5.96 0.15 -14.38
N ASP A 94 5.91 1.39 -14.85
CA ASP A 94 4.90 2.37 -14.43
C ASP A 94 4.10 2.87 -15.65
N GLY A 95 2.80 2.60 -15.66
CA GLY A 95 1.83 3.05 -16.65
C GLY A 95 1.33 4.47 -16.43
N ALA A 96 2.14 5.32 -15.79
CA ALA A 96 1.88 6.75 -15.61
C ALA A 96 1.66 7.45 -16.97
N HIS A 97 0.39 7.60 -17.37
CA HIS A 97 -0.02 8.34 -18.57
C HIS A 97 -0.80 9.62 -18.20
N ASN A 98 -0.83 9.96 -16.91
CA ASN A 98 -1.53 11.07 -16.32
C ASN A 98 -0.49 12.15 -15.97
N PRO A 99 -0.67 13.44 -16.29
CA PRO A 99 0.30 14.50 -15.96
C PRO A 99 0.63 14.61 -14.46
N TYR A 100 -0.28 14.15 -13.60
CA TYR A 100 -0.12 14.08 -12.16
C TYR A 100 0.84 12.95 -11.72
N SER A 101 0.90 11.85 -12.48
CA SER A 101 1.74 10.67 -12.21
C SER A 101 3.16 10.81 -12.74
N VAL A 102 3.43 11.75 -13.65
CA VAL A 102 4.74 11.90 -14.34
C VAL A 102 5.63 12.99 -13.70
N ARG A 103 5.09 13.89 -12.87
CA ARG A 103 5.79 15.11 -12.45
C ARG A 103 6.28 15.17 -11.00
N ARG A 104 6.14 14.12 -10.20
CA ARG A 104 6.53 14.13 -8.77
C ARG A 104 7.21 12.87 -8.30
#